data_AF-A0A921ZE57-F1
#
_entry.id   AF-A0A921ZE57-F1
#
_cell.length_a   1.000
_cell.length_b   1.000
_cell.length_c   1.000
_cell.angle_alpha   90.00
_cell.angle_beta   90.00
_cell.angle_gamma   90.00
#
_symmetry.space_group_name_H-M   'P 1'
#
loop_
_entity.id
_entity.type
_entity.pdbx_description
1 polymer ?
#
loop_
_entity_poly.entity_id
_entity_poly.type
_entity_poly.pdbx_seq_one_letter_code
_entity_poly.pdbx_strand_id
1 'polypeptide(L)'
;MCIIKINLPNIESFLLLYSLKCGCIVILAWTFLRSLFCLLFFIVAILEVFTSHRLPVGTLLIQKKETITEDNALTVYVTFVALVIGEAFLFGHTYYLIVGLYCEQSRLLEPYLICRFVSWLTEIICIFVLCLIHKLLIGWYLGMLMFIILEIYFFIVVYSYYVNLADYERTECRKSRVRPCDTCP
;
A
#
# COMPACT_ATOMS: atom_id res chain seq x y z
N MET A 1 -3.78 -40.99 15.38
CA MET A 1 -3.02 -40.80 14.12
C MET A 1 -3.97 -41.01 12.96
N CYS A 2 -4.67 -39.95 12.53
CA CYS A 2 -5.45 -39.98 11.29
C CYS A 2 -4.49 -39.67 10.15
N ILE A 3 -4.19 -40.67 9.33
CA ILE A 3 -3.47 -40.50 8.08
C ILE A 3 -4.35 -39.61 7.22
N ILE A 4 -3.99 -38.33 7.17
CA ILE A 4 -4.63 -37.34 6.32
C ILE A 4 -4.37 -37.83 4.90
N LYS A 5 -5.42 -38.31 4.23
CA LYS A 5 -5.40 -38.64 2.81
C LYS A 5 -5.39 -37.31 2.05
N ILE A 6 -4.24 -36.66 2.06
CA ILE A 6 -4.05 -35.39 1.38
C ILE A 6 -3.93 -35.70 -0.11
N ASN A 7 -4.96 -35.37 -0.87
CA ASN A 7 -4.84 -35.31 -2.32
C ASN A 7 -3.73 -34.28 -2.65
N LEU A 8 -2.67 -34.72 -3.32
CA LEU A 8 -1.55 -33.88 -3.79
C LEU A 8 -1.95 -32.46 -4.31
N PRO A 9 -3.03 -32.26 -5.10
CA PRO A 9 -3.42 -30.92 -5.56
C PRO A 9 -3.91 -29.95 -4.45
N ASN A 10 -4.27 -30.47 -3.28
CA ASN A 10 -4.61 -29.63 -2.12
C ASN A 10 -3.35 -29.08 -1.41
N ILE A 11 -2.21 -29.77 -1.50
CA ILE A 11 -0.96 -29.33 -0.83
C ILE A 11 -0.40 -28.11 -1.54
N GLU A 12 -0.37 -28.12 -2.87
CA GLU A 12 0.15 -27.02 -3.68
C GLU A 12 -0.68 -25.75 -3.49
N SER A 13 -2.01 -25.86 -3.57
CA SER A 13 -2.93 -24.74 -3.34
C SER A 13 -2.80 -24.17 -1.92
N PHE A 14 -2.65 -25.04 -0.91
CA PHE A 14 -2.46 -24.63 0.48
C PHE A 14 -1.11 -23.95 0.74
N LEU A 15 -0.02 -24.50 0.20
CA LEU A 15 1.32 -23.89 0.26
C LEU A 15 1.35 -22.53 -0.42
N LEU A 16 0.70 -22.41 -1.58
CA LEU A 16 0.64 -21.16 -2.35
C LEU A 16 -0.18 -20.10 -1.60
N LEU A 17 -1.31 -20.47 -1.00
CA LEU A 17 -2.12 -19.58 -0.15
C LEU A 17 -1.33 -19.12 1.10
N TYR A 18 -0.63 -20.04 1.77
CA TYR A 18 0.19 -19.72 2.95
C TYR A 18 1.36 -18.79 2.61
N SER A 19 2.06 -19.05 1.51
CA SER A 19 3.14 -18.18 1.01
C SER A 19 2.63 -16.79 0.66
N LEU A 20 1.48 -16.68 -0.01
CA LEU A 20 0.85 -15.41 -0.35
C LEU A 20 0.38 -14.65 0.90
N LYS A 21 -0.19 -15.34 1.90
CA LYS A 21 -0.60 -14.75 3.18
C LYS A 21 0.59 -14.15 3.92
N CYS A 22 1.70 -14.89 4.00
CA CYS A 22 2.93 -14.38 4.58
C CYS A 22 3.47 -13.17 3.81
N GLY A 23 3.42 -13.21 2.48
CA GLY A 23 3.76 -12.07 1.61
C GLY A 23 2.92 -10.84 1.92
N CYS A 24 1.60 -11.00 2.08
CA CYS A 24 0.70 -9.90 2.42
C CYS A 24 1.00 -9.29 3.80
N ILE A 25 1.41 -10.10 4.79
CA ILE A 25 1.82 -9.60 6.12
C ILE A 25 3.10 -8.76 6.02
N VAL A 26 4.10 -9.23 5.26
CA VAL A 26 5.34 -8.47 5.03
C VAL A 26 5.02 -7.15 4.31
N ILE A 27 4.14 -7.19 3.31
CA ILE A 27 3.68 -6.00 2.58
C ILE A 27 2.95 -5.02 3.50
N LEU A 28 2.12 -5.51 4.43
CA LEU A 28 1.45 -4.67 5.41
C LEU A 28 2.46 -3.94 6.31
N ALA A 29 3.43 -4.66 6.86
CA ALA A 29 4.48 -4.07 7.70
C ALA A 29 5.32 -3.04 6.94
N TRP A 30 5.68 -3.34 5.68
CA TRP A 30 6.38 -2.42 4.80
C TRP A 30 5.57 -1.16 4.51
N THR A 31 4.31 -1.32 4.10
CA THR A 31 3.41 -0.20 3.77
C THR A 31 3.22 0.72 4.98
N PHE A 32 3.09 0.15 6.18
CA PHE A 32 2.99 0.91 7.43
C PHE A 32 4.25 1.73 7.70
N LEU A 33 5.43 1.11 7.65
CA LEU A 33 6.70 1.78 7.91
C LEU A 33 6.95 2.91 6.91
N ARG A 34 6.69 2.64 5.62
CA ARG A 34 6.83 3.63 4.54
C ARG A 34 5.87 4.79 4.73
N SER A 35 4.59 4.51 4.95
CA SER A 35 3.57 5.55 5.11
C SER A 35 3.90 6.46 6.29
N LEU A 36 4.36 5.89 7.41
CA LEU A 36 4.84 6.66 8.56
C LEU A 36 6.03 7.56 8.20
N PHE A 37 7.03 7.02 7.49
CA PHE A 37 8.18 7.79 7.04
C PHE A 37 7.78 8.94 6.09
N CYS A 38 6.93 8.66 5.10
CA CYS A 38 6.44 9.65 4.13
C CYS A 38 5.61 10.74 4.81
N LEU A 39 4.71 10.39 5.74
CA LEU A 39 3.95 11.36 6.53
C LEU A 39 4.87 12.30 7.32
N LEU A 40 5.85 11.76 8.04
CA LEU A 40 6.81 12.57 8.79
C LEU A 40 7.61 13.49 7.86
N PHE A 41 8.08 12.96 6.72
CA PHE A 41 8.82 13.74 5.73
C PHE A 41 7.98 14.89 5.17
N PHE A 42 6.74 14.63 4.74
CA PHE A 42 5.87 15.65 4.17
C PHE A 42 5.44 16.69 5.20
N ILE A 43 5.17 16.31 6.45
CA ILE A 43 4.86 17.25 7.54
C ILE A 43 6.05 18.17 7.81
N VAL A 44 7.27 17.62 7.88
CA VAL A 44 8.49 18.42 8.05
C VAL A 44 8.69 19.37 6.87
N ALA A 45 8.48 18.89 5.64
CA ALA A 45 8.58 19.73 4.43
C ALA A 45 7.55 20.87 4.45
N ILE A 46 6.30 20.60 4.86
CA ILE A 46 5.26 21.63 5.00
C ILE A 46 5.66 22.65 6.08
N LEU A 47 6.12 22.18 7.25
CA LEU A 47 6.57 23.06 8.33
C LEU A 47 7.73 23.94 7.90
N GLU A 48 8.67 23.43 7.09
CA GLU A 48 9.78 24.21 6.56
C GLU A 48 9.34 25.26 5.54
N VAL A 49 8.27 25.01 4.78
CA VAL A 49 7.65 26.04 3.92
C VAL A 49 7.03 27.17 4.75
N PHE A 50 6.40 26.87 5.88
CA PHE A 50 5.77 27.88 6.76
C PHE A 50 6.76 28.62 7.65
N THR A 51 7.73 27.90 8.20
CA THR A 51 8.70 28.44 9.14
C THR A 51 9.93 28.85 8.35
N SER A 52 10.10 30.14 8.07
CA SER A 52 11.35 30.69 7.47
C SER A 52 12.63 30.40 8.30
N HIS A 53 12.51 29.68 9.42
CA HIS A 53 13.61 29.11 10.18
C HIS A 53 13.81 27.64 9.83
N ARG A 54 15.04 27.30 9.42
CA ARG A 54 15.45 25.92 9.16
C ARG A 54 15.30 25.12 10.46
N LEU A 55 14.41 24.14 10.46
CA LEU A 55 14.38 23.12 11.51
C LEU A 55 15.70 22.34 11.48
N PRO A 56 16.21 21.87 12.63
CA PRO A 56 17.46 21.09 12.72
C PRO A 56 17.42 19.82 11.86
N VAL A 57 16.23 19.25 11.61
CA VAL A 57 16.03 18.11 10.71
C VAL A 57 16.12 18.53 9.23
N GLY A 58 15.57 19.70 8.89
CA GLY A 58 15.65 20.29 7.53
C GLY A 58 17.07 20.72 7.17
N THR A 59 17.89 21.14 8.13
CA THR A 59 19.31 21.51 7.88
C THR A 59 20.18 20.32 7.47
N LEU A 60 19.83 19.10 7.89
CA LEU A 60 20.51 17.88 7.48
C LEU A 60 20.05 17.41 6.08
N LEU A 61 18.84 17.83 5.66
CA LEU A 61 18.20 17.44 4.39
C LEU A 61 18.38 18.47 3.25
N ILE A 62 18.51 19.76 3.58
CA ILE A 62 18.44 20.89 2.64
C ILE A 62 19.63 21.84 2.89
N GLN A 63 20.73 21.61 2.14
CA GLN A 63 21.94 22.42 2.27
C GLN A 63 21.88 23.72 1.44
N LYS A 64 21.21 23.71 0.27
CA LYS A 64 21.11 24.86 -0.63
C LYS A 64 19.84 25.68 -0.39
N LYS A 65 19.93 27.00 -0.56
CA LYS A 65 18.79 27.92 -0.55
C LYS A 65 18.56 28.33 -1.99
N GLU A 66 17.81 27.54 -2.76
CA GLU A 66 17.20 28.06 -3.99
C GLU A 66 15.84 28.63 -3.62
N THR A 67 15.62 29.88 -3.99
CA THR A 67 14.37 30.59 -3.82
C THR A 67 13.33 29.94 -4.73
N ILE A 68 12.44 29.12 -4.15
CA ILE A 68 11.16 28.77 -4.77
C ILE A 68 10.49 30.10 -5.11
N THR A 69 10.21 30.36 -6.38
CA THR A 69 9.43 31.52 -6.82
C THR A 69 8.06 31.46 -6.13
N GLU A 70 7.56 32.58 -5.60
CA GLU A 70 6.29 32.64 -4.85
C GLU A 70 5.12 31.98 -5.60
N ASP A 71 5.12 32.08 -6.93
CA ASP A 71 4.12 31.48 -7.82
C ASP A 71 4.05 29.94 -7.72
N ASN A 72 5.17 29.27 -7.43
CA ASN A 72 5.27 27.81 -7.36
C ASN A 72 5.09 27.28 -5.92
N ALA A 73 5.21 28.15 -4.91
CA ALA A 73 5.14 27.75 -3.50
C ALA A 73 3.76 27.18 -3.15
N LEU A 74 2.69 27.77 -3.67
CA LEU A 74 1.32 27.27 -3.48
C LEU A 74 1.15 25.87 -4.08
N THR A 75 1.65 25.64 -5.29
CA THR A 75 1.57 24.33 -5.97
C THR A 75 2.32 23.26 -5.20
N VAL A 76 3.53 23.56 -4.71
CA VAL A 76 4.32 22.62 -3.90
C VAL A 76 3.58 22.29 -2.60
N TYR A 77 3.02 23.29 -1.92
CA TYR A 77 2.24 23.09 -0.70
C TYR A 77 1.01 22.21 -0.94
N VAL A 78 0.18 22.53 -1.93
CA VAL A 78 -1.01 21.74 -2.28
C VAL A 78 -0.63 20.30 -2.63
N THR A 79 0.49 20.10 -3.32
CA THR A 79 0.96 18.76 -3.68
C THR A 79 1.39 17.96 -2.44
N PHE A 80 2.08 18.58 -1.48
CA PHE A 80 2.40 17.90 -0.22
C PHE A 80 1.14 17.57 0.60
N VAL A 81 0.16 18.46 0.65
CA VAL A 81 -1.12 18.20 1.32
C VAL A 81 -1.85 17.03 0.66
N ALA A 82 -1.89 16.98 -0.68
CA ALA A 82 -2.49 15.87 -1.41
C ALA A 82 -1.80 14.53 -1.10
N LEU A 83 -0.47 14.51 -1.02
CA LEU A 83 0.31 13.33 -0.63
C LEU A 83 0.01 12.90 0.81
N VAL A 84 -0.05 13.83 1.77
CA VAL A 84 -0.42 13.53 3.17
C VAL A 84 -1.81 12.92 3.26
N ILE A 85 -2.78 13.47 2.53
CA ILE A 85 -4.14 12.93 2.46
C ILE A 85 -4.11 11.52 1.87
N GLY A 86 -3.39 11.31 0.77
CA GLY A 86 -3.23 10.00 0.14
C GLY A 86 -2.69 8.94 1.11
N GLU A 87 -1.64 9.28 1.86
CA GLU A 87 -1.07 8.40 2.89
C GLU A 87 -2.06 8.10 4.02
N ALA A 88 -2.81 9.10 4.50
CA ALA A 88 -3.81 8.90 5.54
C ALA A 88 -4.95 7.97 5.07
N PHE A 89 -5.41 8.12 3.82
CA PHE A 89 -6.41 7.23 3.22
C PHE A 89 -5.89 5.80 3.11
N LEU A 90 -4.65 5.64 2.62
CA LEU A 90 -3.99 4.35 2.52
C LEU A 90 -3.90 3.68 3.89
N PHE A 91 -3.44 4.41 4.91
CA PHE A 91 -3.33 3.93 6.28
C PHE A 91 -4.68 3.46 6.83
N GLY A 92 -5.75 4.24 6.66
CA GLY A 92 -7.09 3.83 7.07
C GLY A 92 -7.56 2.54 6.38
N HIS A 93 -7.25 2.39 5.09
CA HIS A 93 -7.66 1.20 4.33
C HIS A 93 -6.80 -0.04 4.60
N THR A 94 -5.60 0.10 5.17
CA THR A 94 -4.82 -1.07 5.62
C THR A 94 -5.56 -1.91 6.65
N TYR A 95 -6.50 -1.32 7.39
CA TYR A 95 -7.40 -2.06 8.28
C TYR A 95 -8.20 -3.14 7.54
N TYR A 96 -8.72 -2.84 6.35
CA TYR A 96 -9.46 -3.81 5.54
C TYR A 96 -8.57 -4.97 5.09
N LEU A 97 -7.29 -4.70 4.80
CA LEU A 97 -6.32 -5.77 4.51
C LEU A 97 -6.08 -6.66 5.74
N ILE A 98 -5.93 -6.06 6.93
CA ILE A 98 -5.75 -6.82 8.19
C ILE A 98 -6.95 -7.73 8.45
N VAL A 99 -8.16 -7.17 8.39
CA VAL A 99 -9.39 -7.95 8.63
C VAL A 99 -9.58 -9.00 7.53
N GLY A 100 -9.30 -8.67 6.26
CA GLY A 100 -9.36 -9.61 5.14
C GLY A 100 -8.39 -10.79 5.28
N LEU A 101 -7.18 -10.54 5.79
CA LEU A 101 -6.20 -11.58 6.10
C LEU A 101 -6.58 -12.44 7.31
N TYR A 102 -7.23 -11.84 8.31
CA TYR A 102 -7.66 -12.54 9.53
C TYR A 102 -8.90 -13.39 9.29
N CYS A 103 -9.93 -12.83 8.64
CA CYS A 103 -11.20 -13.48 8.36
C CYS A 103 -11.16 -14.39 7.12
N GLU A 104 -10.10 -14.33 6.32
CA GLU A 104 -9.94 -15.08 5.07
C GLU A 104 -11.14 -14.91 4.13
N GLN A 105 -11.59 -13.66 3.95
CA GLN A 105 -12.72 -13.32 3.06
C GLN A 105 -12.30 -12.39 1.93
N SER A 106 -12.53 -12.80 0.68
CA SER A 106 -12.14 -12.05 -0.52
C SER A 106 -12.75 -10.64 -0.59
N ARG A 107 -14.02 -10.50 -0.21
CA ARG A 107 -14.78 -9.23 -0.26
C ARG A 107 -14.17 -8.10 0.58
N LEU A 108 -13.47 -8.45 1.65
CA LEU A 108 -12.87 -7.46 2.55
C LEU A 108 -11.56 -6.90 1.98
N LEU A 109 -10.94 -7.56 0.99
CA LEU A 109 -9.72 -7.09 0.35
C LEU A 109 -9.99 -6.12 -0.82
N GLU A 110 -11.17 -6.17 -1.44
CA GLU A 110 -11.55 -5.27 -2.54
C GLU A 110 -11.39 -3.77 -2.23
N PRO A 111 -11.93 -3.22 -1.12
CA PRO A 111 -11.81 -1.80 -0.83
C PRO A 111 -10.34 -1.37 -0.63
N TYR A 112 -9.52 -2.25 -0.06
CA TYR A 112 -8.08 -1.99 0.06
C TYR A 112 -7.40 -1.94 -1.31
N LEU A 113 -7.67 -2.89 -2.21
CA LEU A 113 -7.07 -2.92 -3.55
C LEU A 113 -7.44 -1.67 -4.37
N ILE A 114 -8.70 -1.26 -4.36
CA ILE A 114 -9.15 -0.05 -5.07
C ILE A 114 -8.47 1.19 -4.50
N CYS A 115 -8.49 1.35 -3.17
CA CYS A 115 -7.83 2.47 -2.51
C CYS A 115 -6.33 2.51 -2.81
N ARG A 116 -5.67 1.34 -2.81
CA ARG A 116 -4.24 1.22 -3.09
C ARG A 116 -3.90 1.62 -4.52
N PHE A 117 -4.71 1.20 -5.49
CA PHE A 117 -4.50 1.57 -6.89
C PHE A 117 -4.65 3.08 -7.12
N VAL A 118 -5.68 3.70 -6.51
CA VAL A 118 -5.92 5.14 -6.63
C VAL A 118 -4.82 5.94 -5.94
N SER A 119 -4.44 5.59 -4.70
CA SER A 119 -3.36 6.25 -3.97
C SER A 119 -2.03 6.15 -4.70
N TRP A 120 -1.69 4.98 -5.26
CA TRP A 120 -0.50 4.80 -6.10
C TRP A 120 -0.48 5.76 -7.29
N LEU A 121 -1.59 5.90 -8.02
CA LEU A 121 -1.69 6.80 -9.16
C LEU A 121 -1.51 8.27 -8.71
N THR A 122 -2.15 8.65 -7.61
CA THR A 122 -2.02 9.99 -7.03
C THR A 122 -0.58 10.28 -6.60
N GLU A 123 0.09 9.35 -5.92
CA GLU A 123 1.48 9.48 -5.47
C GLU A 123 2.43 9.69 -6.65
N ILE A 124 2.28 8.93 -7.74
CA ILE A 124 3.10 9.11 -8.94
C ILE A 124 2.89 10.49 -9.54
N ILE A 125 1.65 10.92 -9.72
CA ILE A 125 1.34 12.22 -10.35
C ILE A 125 1.90 13.36 -9.49
N CYS A 126 1.65 13.33 -8.18
CA CYS A 126 2.12 14.35 -7.25
C CYS A 126 3.65 14.42 -7.17
N ILE A 127 4.33 13.28 -7.05
CA ILE A 127 5.80 13.25 -7.00
C ILE A 127 6.41 13.67 -8.33
N PHE A 128 5.81 13.28 -9.45
CA PHE A 128 6.25 13.74 -10.76
C PHE A 128 6.16 15.28 -10.89
N VAL A 129 5.05 15.88 -10.44
CA VAL A 129 4.91 17.34 -10.39
C VAL A 129 5.96 17.97 -9.48
N LEU A 130 6.22 17.39 -8.30
CA LEU A 130 7.26 17.87 -7.39
C LEU A 130 8.67 17.78 -8.00
N CYS A 131 8.97 16.75 -8.79
CA CYS A 131 10.25 16.63 -9.50
C CYS A 131 10.44 17.76 -10.53
N LEU A 132 9.37 18.20 -11.20
CA LEU A 132 9.45 19.28 -12.20
C LEU A 132 9.64 20.66 -11.56
N ILE A 133 8.95 20.91 -10.45
CA ILE A 133 8.87 22.23 -9.82
C ILE A 133 9.97 22.42 -8.77
N HIS A 134 10.21 21.42 -7.94
CA HIS A 134 11.07 21.54 -6.76
C HIS A 134 12.40 20.79 -6.94
N LYS A 135 13.28 21.38 -7.76
CA LYS A 135 14.58 20.81 -8.14
C LYS A 135 15.52 20.53 -6.97
N LEU A 136 15.32 21.20 -5.82
CA LEU A 136 16.21 21.09 -4.67
C LEU A 136 16.15 19.70 -3.99
N LEU A 137 14.97 19.10 -3.89
CA LEU A 137 14.77 17.77 -3.31
C LEU A 137 14.59 16.67 -4.36
N ILE A 138 15.05 16.90 -5.59
CA ILE A 138 14.85 15.96 -6.69
C ILE A 138 15.39 14.55 -6.37
N GLY A 139 16.50 14.45 -5.64
CA GLY A 139 17.07 13.16 -5.21
C GLY A 139 16.13 12.39 -4.25
N TRP A 140 15.50 13.09 -3.31
CA TRP A 140 14.53 12.49 -2.38
C TRP A 140 13.26 12.05 -3.11
N TYR A 141 12.77 12.86 -4.04
CA TYR A 141 11.60 12.53 -4.85
C TYR A 141 11.85 11.35 -5.78
N LEU A 142 13.02 11.27 -6.40
CA LEU A 142 13.43 10.11 -7.20
C LEU A 142 13.52 8.84 -6.36
N GLY A 143 14.06 8.93 -5.14
CA GLY A 143 14.09 7.81 -4.19
C GLY A 143 12.67 7.34 -3.81
N MET A 144 11.78 8.28 -3.48
CA MET A 144 10.37 7.96 -3.20
C MET A 144 9.65 7.37 -4.40
N LEU A 145 9.88 7.89 -5.61
CA LEU A 145 9.31 7.34 -6.85
C LEU A 145 9.77 5.90 -7.07
N MET A 146 11.04 5.58 -6.80
CA MET A 146 11.57 4.21 -6.86
C MET A 146 10.83 3.28 -5.88
N PHE A 147 10.57 3.74 -4.65
CA PHE A 147 9.78 2.97 -3.70
C PHE A 147 8.36 2.73 -4.19
N ILE A 148 7.69 3.74 -4.75
CA ILE A 148 6.32 3.62 -5.29
C ILE A 148 6.24 2.65 -6.47
N ILE A 149 7.28 2.60 -7.30
CA ILE A 149 7.37 1.60 -8.38
C ILE A 149 7.45 0.18 -7.79
N LEU A 150 8.23 -0.03 -6.73
CA LEU A 150 8.26 -1.32 -6.03
C LEU A 150 6.91 -1.70 -5.43
N GLU A 151 6.05 -0.72 -5.11
CA GLU A 151 4.71 -1.00 -4.57
C GLU A 151 3.73 -1.59 -5.59
N ILE A 152 3.98 -1.45 -6.91
CA ILE A 152 3.25 -2.23 -7.92
C ILE A 152 3.42 -3.72 -7.67
N TYR A 153 4.64 -4.15 -7.32
CA TYR A 153 4.89 -5.56 -7.04
C TYR A 153 4.07 -6.03 -5.84
N PHE A 154 4.00 -5.20 -4.79
CA PHE A 154 3.17 -5.50 -3.62
C PHE A 154 1.68 -5.54 -3.95
N PHE A 155 1.20 -4.63 -4.80
CA PHE A 155 -0.17 -4.66 -5.29
C PHE A 155 -0.47 -5.98 -6.02
N ILE A 156 0.43 -6.44 -6.90
CA ILE A 156 0.29 -7.71 -7.62
C ILE A 156 0.20 -8.90 -6.66
N VAL A 157 1.01 -8.93 -5.58
CA VAL A 157 0.98 -10.00 -4.59
C VAL A 157 -0.36 -10.04 -3.84
N VAL A 158 -0.86 -8.90 -3.35
CA VAL A 158 -2.16 -8.83 -2.66
C VAL A 158 -3.31 -9.15 -3.60
N TYR A 159 -3.23 -8.70 -4.86
CA TYR A 159 -4.21 -9.04 -5.89
C TYR A 159 -4.22 -10.54 -6.19
N SER A 160 -3.04 -11.17 -6.29
CA SER A 160 -2.91 -12.62 -6.50
C SER A 160 -3.51 -13.41 -5.33
N TYR A 161 -3.30 -12.94 -4.10
CA TYR A 161 -3.94 -13.52 -2.91
C TYR A 161 -5.48 -13.38 -2.97
N TYR A 162 -6.00 -12.21 -3.33
CA TYR A 162 -7.43 -11.98 -3.51
C TYR A 162 -8.04 -12.94 -4.55
N VAL A 163 -7.43 -13.09 -5.73
CA VAL A 163 -7.92 -13.99 -6.79
C VAL A 163 -7.94 -15.43 -6.31
N ASN A 164 -6.85 -15.90 -5.69
CA ASN A 164 -6.77 -17.28 -5.19
C ASN A 164 -7.83 -17.55 -4.11
N LEU A 165 -8.04 -16.60 -3.19
CA LEU A 165 -9.06 -16.71 -2.16
C LEU A 165 -10.48 -16.71 -2.75
N ALA A 166 -10.76 -15.85 -3.74
CA ALA A 166 -12.04 -15.82 -4.44
C ALA A 166 -12.34 -17.13 -5.20
N ASP A 167 -11.32 -17.72 -5.83
CA ASP A 167 -11.45 -19.01 -6.53
C ASP A 167 -11.63 -20.18 -5.56
N TYR A 168 -10.97 -20.13 -4.40
CA TYR A 168 -11.18 -21.08 -3.31
C TYR A 168 -12.64 -21.03 -2.80
N GLU A 169 -13.15 -19.84 -2.47
CA GLU A 169 -14.53 -19.62 -2.02
C GLU A 169 -15.56 -20.13 -3.04
N ARG A 170 -15.35 -19.87 -4.34
CA ARG A 170 -16.22 -20.37 -5.42
C ARG A 170 -16.21 -21.90 -5.49
N THR A 171 -15.03 -22.51 -5.36
CA THR A 171 -14.86 -23.96 -5.45
C THR A 171 -15.50 -24.67 -4.26
N GLU A 172 -15.34 -24.14 -3.05
CA GLU A 172 -16.03 -24.66 -1.87
C GLU A 172 -17.55 -24.51 -1.99
N CYS A 173 -18.06 -23.34 -2.38
CA CYS A 173 -19.49 -23.13 -2.59
C CYS A 173 -20.09 -24.12 -3.62
N ARG A 174 -19.33 -24.44 -4.67
CA ARG A 174 -19.73 -25.45 -5.67
C ARG A 174 -19.74 -26.86 -5.08
N LYS A 175 -18.73 -27.25 -4.29
CA LYS A 175 -18.70 -28.55 -3.59
C LYS A 175 -19.84 -28.69 -2.58
N SER A 176 -20.22 -27.61 -1.89
CA SER A 176 -21.34 -27.58 -0.95
C SER A 176 -22.70 -27.67 -1.63
N ARG A 177 -22.83 -27.19 -2.88
CA ARG A 177 -24.05 -27.35 -3.70
C ARG A 177 -24.17 -28.72 -4.38
N VAL A 178 -23.06 -29.42 -4.59
CA VAL A 178 -23.01 -30.74 -5.25
C VAL A 178 -23.12 -31.90 -4.26
N ARG A 179 -22.85 -31.68 -2.96
CA ARG A 179 -23.27 -32.63 -1.93
C ARG A 179 -24.79 -32.48 -1.73
N PRO A 180 -25.63 -33.46 -2.12
CA PRO A 180 -26.94 -33.55 -1.49
C PRO A 180 -26.70 -33.60 0.02
N CYS A 181 -27.61 -33.03 0.79
CA CYS A 181 -27.66 -33.16 2.24
C CYS A 181 -27.86 -34.64 2.60
N ASP A 182 -26.84 -35.48 2.43
CA ASP A 182 -26.82 -36.81 2.99
C ASP A 182 -26.43 -36.65 4.45
N THR A 183 -27.47 -36.82 5.27
CA THR A 183 -27.48 -37.01 6.72
C THR A 183 -27.19 -35.79 7.59
N CYS A 184 -28.26 -35.28 8.20
CA CYS A 184 -28.50 -35.46 9.63
C CYS A 184 -30.01 -35.33 9.93
N PRO A 185 -30.50 -36.00 10.99
CA PRO A 185 -31.87 -36.51 11.18
C PRO A 185 -32.99 -35.48 11.30
#